data_AF-A0A141RE76-F1
#
_entry.id   AF-A0A141RE76-F1
#
_cell.length_a   1.000
_cell.length_b   1.000
_cell.length_c   1.000
_cell.angle_alpha   90.00
_cell.angle_beta   90.00
_cell.angle_gamma   90.00
#
_symmetry.space_group_name_H-M   'P 1'
#
loop_
_entity.id
_entity.type
_entity.pdbx_description
1 polymer ?
#
loop_
_entity_poly.entity_id
_entity_poly.type
_entity_poly.pdbx_seq_one_letter_code
_entity_poly.pdbx_strand_id
1 'polypeptide(L)'
;MLIMHQVVCATTNPAKIQAILQAFHEIFGEGSCHIASVAVESGVPEQPFGSEETRAGARNRVANARRLHPEADFWVAIEAGIDGDSTFSWVVIENTSQRGEARSATLPLPAVILQKVREGEALGPVMSRYTGIDEIGRKEGAIGVFTAGKLTRASVYHQAVILALSPFHNAVYQWSFSNTSSSHWRSSTGAAFRLLDPRVIVAMPAPSSFFNSRWLISPRSSSSTIRTRVPNASRSSGVSIRFNNGKWRSFW
;
A
#
# COMPACT_ATOMS: atom_id res chain seq x y z
N MET A 1 -26.52 -10.35 2.78
CA MET A 1 -26.43 -9.82 1.40
C MET A 1 -25.06 -9.19 1.28
N LEU A 2 -24.20 -9.69 0.38
CA LEU A 2 -22.91 -9.04 0.13
C LEU A 2 -23.20 -7.64 -0.43
N ILE A 3 -22.58 -6.60 0.13
CA ILE A 3 -22.63 -5.26 -0.45
C ILE A 3 -21.82 -5.35 -1.74
N MET A 4 -22.42 -4.93 -2.86
CA MET A 4 -21.75 -4.89 -4.16
C MET A 4 -21.34 -3.45 -4.45
N HIS A 5 -20.07 -3.15 -4.28
CA HIS A 5 -19.49 -1.84 -4.53
C HIS A 5 -19.37 -1.57 -6.04
N GLN A 6 -19.88 -0.44 -6.51
CA GLN A 6 -19.62 0.08 -7.84
C GLN A 6 -18.26 0.79 -7.83
N VAL A 7 -17.27 0.20 -8.53
CA VAL A 7 -15.89 0.69 -8.55
C VAL A 7 -15.55 1.15 -9.96
N VAL A 8 -15.40 2.47 -10.13
CA VAL A 8 -15.03 3.08 -11.42
C VAL A 8 -13.52 3.21 -11.51
N CYS A 9 -12.92 2.44 -12.41
CA CYS A 9 -11.50 2.49 -12.74
C CYS A 9 -11.26 3.51 -13.85
N ALA A 10 -10.50 4.57 -13.55
CA ALA A 10 -10.11 5.63 -14.49
C ALA A 10 -8.98 5.17 -15.45
N THR A 11 -9.13 3.98 -16.02
CA THR A 11 -8.21 3.38 -16.99
C THR A 11 -8.86 2.24 -17.76
N THR A 12 -8.43 2.03 -19.01
CA THR A 12 -8.80 0.88 -19.85
C THR A 12 -7.65 -0.14 -20.01
N ASN A 13 -6.59 -0.01 -19.19
CA ASN A 13 -5.46 -0.94 -19.21
C ASN A 13 -5.79 -2.20 -18.39
N PRO A 14 -5.76 -3.41 -18.99
CA PRO A 14 -6.17 -4.65 -18.34
C PRO A 14 -5.32 -4.98 -17.12
N ALA A 15 -4.00 -4.72 -17.15
CA ALA A 15 -3.12 -4.99 -16.01
C ALA A 15 -3.44 -4.10 -14.79
N LYS A 16 -3.86 -2.84 -15.03
CA LYS A 16 -4.32 -1.96 -13.96
C LYS A 16 -5.67 -2.41 -13.40
N ILE A 17 -6.63 -2.73 -14.28
CA ILE A 17 -7.96 -3.22 -13.90
C ILE A 17 -7.84 -4.51 -13.07
N GLN A 18 -7.01 -5.45 -13.51
CA GLN A 18 -6.77 -6.70 -12.80
C GLN A 18 -6.23 -6.47 -11.39
N ALA A 19 -5.23 -5.58 -11.24
CA ALA A 19 -4.68 -5.24 -9.93
C ALA A 19 -5.73 -4.64 -8.99
N ILE A 20 -6.62 -3.80 -9.51
CA ILE A 20 -7.70 -3.18 -8.75
C ILE A 20 -8.72 -4.24 -8.32
N LEU A 21 -9.21 -5.06 -9.26
CA LEU A 21 -10.18 -6.11 -8.99
C LEU A 21 -9.67 -7.08 -7.90
N GLN A 22 -8.44 -7.56 -8.04
CA GLN A 22 -7.82 -8.46 -7.06
C GLN A 22 -7.74 -7.83 -5.67
N ALA A 23 -7.26 -6.59 -5.57
CA ALA A 23 -7.12 -5.91 -4.29
C ALA A 23 -8.49 -5.65 -3.63
N PHE A 24 -9.51 -5.27 -4.39
CA PHE A 24 -10.86 -5.09 -3.86
C PHE A 24 -11.46 -6.41 -3.37
N HIS A 25 -11.27 -7.51 -4.11
CA HIS A 25 -11.70 -8.84 -3.67
C HIS A 25 -10.99 -9.29 -2.39
N GLU A 26 -9.69 -9.03 -2.25
CA GLU A 26 -8.93 -9.39 -1.05
C GLU A 26 -9.36 -8.59 0.19
N ILE A 27 -9.66 -7.30 0.02
CA ILE A 27 -10.03 -6.41 1.14
C ILE A 27 -11.51 -6.52 1.52
N PHE A 28 -12.42 -6.59 0.55
CA PHE A 28 -13.87 -6.55 0.78
C PHE A 28 -14.58 -7.90 0.59
N GLY A 29 -13.84 -8.94 0.17
CA GLY A 29 -14.36 -10.28 -0.12
C GLY A 29 -14.67 -10.52 -1.60
N GLU A 30 -14.65 -11.78 -2.01
CA GLU A 30 -14.94 -12.16 -3.41
C GLU A 30 -16.39 -11.83 -3.80
N GLY A 31 -16.59 -11.25 -4.99
CA GLY A 31 -17.91 -10.85 -5.48
C GLY A 31 -18.51 -9.60 -4.81
N SER A 32 -17.72 -8.88 -4.01
CA SER A 32 -18.14 -7.65 -3.32
C SER A 32 -18.01 -6.38 -4.17
N CYS A 33 -17.50 -6.48 -5.40
CA CYS A 33 -17.35 -5.32 -6.28
C CYS A 33 -17.73 -5.61 -7.73
N HIS A 34 -18.24 -4.58 -8.41
CA HIS A 34 -18.43 -4.51 -9.84
C HIS A 34 -17.52 -3.42 -10.39
N ILE A 35 -16.66 -3.78 -11.35
CA ILE A 35 -15.70 -2.85 -11.96
C ILE A 35 -16.27 -2.28 -13.24
N ALA A 36 -16.37 -0.95 -13.32
CA ALA A 36 -16.59 -0.21 -14.56
C ALA A 36 -15.28 0.50 -14.96
N SER A 37 -14.84 0.32 -16.21
CA SER A 37 -13.63 1.00 -16.71
C SER A 37 -13.99 2.20 -17.57
N VAL A 38 -13.32 3.33 -17.35
CA VAL A 38 -13.53 4.57 -18.13
C VAL A 38 -12.20 5.17 -18.60
N ALA A 39 -12.21 5.70 -19.81
CA ALA A 39 -11.12 6.53 -20.32
C ALA A 39 -11.40 7.99 -19.94
N VAL A 40 -10.51 8.60 -19.17
CA VAL A 40 -10.60 10.00 -18.74
C VAL A 40 -9.22 10.63 -18.76
N GLU A 41 -9.15 11.92 -19.08
CA GLU A 41 -7.89 12.67 -19.13
C GLU A 41 -7.24 12.84 -17.76
N SER A 42 -5.90 12.84 -17.71
CA SER A 42 -5.12 13.15 -16.50
C SER A 42 -4.80 14.64 -16.36
N GLY A 43 -4.89 15.43 -17.44
CA GLY A 43 -4.49 16.83 -17.44
C GLY A 43 -2.99 17.07 -17.20
N VAL A 44 -2.17 16.03 -17.28
CA VAL A 44 -0.70 16.06 -17.26
C VAL A 44 -0.17 15.31 -18.50
N PRO A 45 1.10 15.47 -18.90
CA PRO A 45 1.66 14.72 -20.02
C PRO A 45 1.51 13.20 -19.86
N GLU A 46 1.50 12.46 -20.98
CA GLU A 46 1.37 10.99 -20.97
C GLU A 46 2.47 10.32 -20.13
N GLN A 47 3.67 10.89 -20.13
CA GLN A 47 4.79 10.48 -19.30
C GLN A 47 5.12 11.60 -18.28
N PRO A 48 4.46 11.63 -17.11
CA PRO A 48 4.75 12.63 -16.09
C PRO A 48 6.14 12.41 -15.48
N PHE A 49 6.81 13.52 -15.14
CA PHE A 49 8.10 13.55 -14.47
C PHE A 49 7.96 14.16 -13.07
N GLY A 50 8.51 13.45 -12.09
CA GLY A 50 8.39 13.75 -10.67
C GLY A 50 7.19 13.09 -10.02
N SER A 51 7.36 12.75 -8.74
CA SER A 51 6.31 12.15 -7.92
C SER A 51 5.07 13.03 -7.78
N GLU A 52 5.23 14.35 -7.68
CA GLU A 52 4.12 15.28 -7.52
C GLU A 52 3.21 15.36 -8.75
N GLU A 53 3.78 15.52 -9.94
CA GLU A 53 3.03 15.57 -11.20
C GLU A 53 2.32 14.23 -11.47
N THR A 54 3.01 13.12 -11.22
CA THR A 54 2.42 11.77 -11.37
C THR A 54 1.22 11.59 -10.43
N ARG A 55 1.32 12.05 -9.17
CA ARG A 55 0.20 12.02 -8.21
C ARG A 55 -0.93 12.95 -8.64
N ALA A 56 -0.60 14.13 -9.17
CA ALA A 56 -1.59 15.07 -9.68
C ALA A 56 -2.39 14.46 -10.85
N GLY A 57 -1.71 13.78 -11.79
CA GLY A 57 -2.37 13.04 -12.87
C GLY A 57 -3.34 11.98 -12.36
N ALA A 58 -2.95 11.18 -11.36
CA ALA A 58 -3.85 10.20 -10.73
C ALA A 58 -5.07 10.86 -10.08
N ARG A 59 -4.87 11.94 -9.31
CA ARG A 59 -5.97 12.70 -8.67
C ARG A 59 -6.93 13.30 -9.71
N ASN A 60 -6.40 13.86 -10.78
CA ASN A 60 -7.19 14.44 -11.87
C ASN A 60 -8.04 13.36 -12.56
N ARG A 61 -7.47 12.18 -12.83
CA ARG A 61 -8.23 11.04 -13.38
C ARG A 61 -9.36 10.61 -12.45
N VAL A 62 -9.12 10.51 -11.14
CA VAL A 62 -10.17 10.20 -10.15
C VAL A 62 -11.27 11.26 -10.18
N ALA A 63 -10.92 12.55 -10.13
CA ALA A 63 -11.90 13.63 -10.17
C ALA A 63 -12.72 13.64 -11.47
N ASN A 64 -12.09 13.33 -12.60
CA ASN A 64 -12.76 13.26 -13.90
C ASN A 64 -13.69 12.04 -14.01
N ALA A 65 -13.25 10.88 -13.52
CA ALA A 65 -14.07 9.68 -13.42
C ALA A 65 -15.29 9.91 -12.51
N ARG A 66 -15.09 10.60 -11.38
CA ARG A 66 -16.17 10.98 -10.45
C ARG A 66 -17.19 11.91 -11.05
N ARG A 67 -16.76 12.85 -11.89
CA ARG A 67 -17.68 13.73 -12.62
C ARG A 67 -18.51 12.96 -13.66
N LEU A 68 -17.92 11.95 -14.29
CA LEU A 68 -18.58 11.13 -15.32
C LEU A 68 -19.54 10.09 -14.71
N HIS A 69 -19.19 9.54 -13.54
CA HIS A 69 -19.95 8.52 -12.82
C HIS A 69 -20.13 8.91 -11.35
N PRO A 70 -20.94 9.94 -11.05
CA PRO A 70 -21.13 10.44 -9.67
C PRO A 70 -21.82 9.43 -8.74
N GLU A 71 -22.48 8.42 -9.28
CA GLU A 71 -23.24 7.39 -8.57
C GLU A 71 -22.40 6.23 -8.02
N ALA A 72 -21.12 6.14 -8.41
CA ALA A 72 -20.25 5.04 -7.97
C ALA A 72 -19.89 5.13 -6.49
N ASP A 73 -19.54 3.99 -5.89
CA ASP A 73 -19.07 3.92 -4.50
C ASP A 73 -17.59 4.30 -4.39
N PHE A 74 -16.80 3.93 -5.40
CA PHE A 74 -15.37 4.19 -5.45
C PHE A 74 -14.91 4.66 -6.84
N TRP A 75 -13.89 5.52 -6.84
CA TRP A 75 -13.15 5.94 -8.04
C TRP A 75 -11.67 5.67 -7.85
N VAL A 76 -11.05 4.99 -8.81
CA VAL A 76 -9.67 4.50 -8.70
C VAL A 76 -8.85 4.93 -9.90
N ALA A 77 -7.67 5.48 -9.69
CA ALA A 77 -6.67 5.70 -10.72
C ALA A 77 -5.31 5.13 -10.32
N ILE A 78 -4.57 4.65 -11.32
CA ILE A 78 -3.17 4.26 -11.19
C ILE A 78 -2.40 5.02 -12.27
N GLU A 79 -1.58 6.00 -11.90
CA GLU A 79 -0.77 6.80 -12.83
C GLU A 79 0.70 6.44 -12.71
N ALA A 80 1.33 6.12 -13.84
CA ALA A 80 2.74 5.78 -13.89
C ALA A 80 3.57 7.02 -14.25
N GLY A 81 4.75 7.14 -13.66
CA GLY A 81 5.64 8.26 -13.90
C GLY A 81 7.11 7.89 -13.73
N ILE A 82 7.97 8.87 -13.93
CA ILE A 82 9.42 8.79 -13.74
C ILE A 82 9.84 9.79 -12.66
N ASP A 83 10.67 9.37 -11.71
CA ASP A 83 11.23 10.26 -10.68
C ASP A 83 12.68 9.84 -10.45
N GLY A 84 13.59 10.80 -10.62
CA GLY A 84 15.01 10.51 -10.79
C GLY A 84 15.30 9.52 -11.92
N ASP A 85 15.91 8.39 -11.56
CA ASP A 85 16.31 7.31 -12.48
C ASP A 85 15.37 6.08 -12.40
N SER A 86 14.16 6.25 -11.87
CA SER A 86 13.24 5.13 -11.62
C SER A 86 11.84 5.40 -12.15
N THR A 87 11.13 4.32 -12.48
CA THR A 87 9.68 4.36 -12.70
C THR A 87 8.92 3.86 -11.47
N PHE A 88 7.72 4.41 -11.26
CA PHE A 88 6.81 4.03 -10.19
C PHE A 88 5.38 4.37 -10.62
N SER A 89 4.41 4.13 -9.75
CA SER A 89 3.04 4.61 -9.96
C SER A 89 2.39 5.10 -8.69
N TRP A 90 1.55 6.13 -8.80
CA TRP A 90 0.64 6.55 -7.76
C TRP A 90 -0.70 5.88 -7.94
N VAL A 91 -1.22 5.29 -6.87
CA VAL A 91 -2.60 4.83 -6.74
C VAL A 91 -3.36 5.87 -5.93
N VAL A 92 -4.50 6.31 -6.46
CA VAL A 92 -5.44 7.17 -5.76
C VAL A 92 -6.80 6.50 -5.78
N ILE A 93 -7.41 6.35 -4.60
CA ILE A 93 -8.73 5.78 -4.41
C ILE A 93 -9.55 6.80 -3.63
N GLU A 94 -10.74 7.11 -4.12
CA GLU A 94 -11.72 7.94 -3.41
C GLU A 94 -13.03 7.18 -3.23
N ASN A 95 -13.70 7.43 -2.12
CA ASN A 95 -15.15 7.27 -2.00
C ASN A 95 -15.80 8.65 -1.78
N THR A 96 -17.06 8.68 -1.40
CA THR A 96 -17.80 9.94 -1.17
C THR A 96 -17.22 10.82 -0.05
N SER A 97 -16.46 10.25 0.88
CA SER A 97 -16.05 10.89 2.15
C SER A 97 -14.54 11.03 2.34
N GLN A 98 -13.74 10.15 1.73
CA GLN A 98 -12.31 10.06 2.03
C GLN A 98 -11.49 9.63 0.81
N ARG A 99 -10.18 9.86 0.90
CA ARG A 99 -9.18 9.50 -0.11
C ARG A 99 -8.08 8.66 0.52
N GLY A 100 -7.73 7.56 -0.13
CA GLY A 100 -6.52 6.79 0.12
C GLY A 100 -5.54 6.91 -1.03
N GLU A 101 -4.26 7.04 -0.71
CA GLU A 101 -3.19 7.19 -1.71
C GLU A 101 -1.99 6.34 -1.31
N ALA A 102 -1.40 5.67 -2.28
CA ALA A 102 -0.16 4.93 -2.09
C ALA A 102 0.71 5.01 -3.33
N ARG A 103 2.02 5.02 -3.13
CA ARG A 103 3.01 4.91 -4.20
C ARG A 103 3.49 3.46 -4.29
N SER A 104 3.57 2.91 -5.50
CA SER A 104 4.17 1.60 -5.70
C SER A 104 5.65 1.59 -5.33
N ALA A 105 6.21 0.39 -5.20
CA ALA A 105 7.67 0.22 -5.27
C ALA A 105 8.22 0.85 -6.56
N THR A 106 9.45 1.34 -6.48
CA THR A 106 10.18 1.94 -7.62
C THR A 106 11.01 0.88 -8.33
N LEU A 107 11.04 0.93 -9.66
CA LEU A 107 11.93 0.14 -10.49
C LEU A 107 13.03 1.06 -11.07
N PRO A 108 14.30 0.86 -10.68
CA PRO A 108 15.42 1.54 -11.33
C PRO A 108 15.46 1.19 -12.82
N LEU A 109 15.57 2.21 -13.67
CA LEU A 109 15.63 2.03 -15.11
C LEU A 109 17.09 2.07 -15.60
N PRO A 110 17.48 1.20 -16.55
CA PRO A 110 18.79 1.30 -17.18
C PRO A 110 18.98 2.65 -17.89
N ALA A 111 20.21 3.18 -17.87
CA ALA A 111 20.54 4.46 -18.48
C ALA A 111 20.11 4.56 -19.97
N VAL A 112 20.24 3.46 -20.73
CA VAL A 112 19.83 3.39 -22.14
C VAL A 112 18.33 3.60 -22.35
N ILE A 113 17.50 3.18 -21.38
CA ILE A 113 16.04 3.40 -21.40
C ILE A 113 15.73 4.82 -20.95
N LEU A 114 16.36 5.29 -19.86
CA LEU A 114 16.16 6.63 -19.33
C LEU A 114 16.51 7.72 -20.33
N GLN A 115 17.57 7.54 -21.12
CA GLN A 115 17.96 8.50 -22.15
C GLN A 115 16.80 8.75 -23.14
N LYS A 116 16.17 7.69 -23.63
CA LYS A 116 15.05 7.80 -24.57
C LYS A 116 13.82 8.45 -23.93
N VAL A 117 13.55 8.13 -22.67
CA VAL A 117 12.44 8.74 -21.93
C VAL A 117 12.68 10.24 -21.69
N ARG A 118 13.93 10.63 -21.40
CA ARG A 118 14.34 12.04 -21.26
C ARG A 118 14.32 12.81 -22.59
N GLU A 119 14.45 12.12 -23.72
CA GLU A 119 14.26 12.68 -25.07
C GLU A 119 12.78 12.93 -25.40
N GLY A 120 11.86 12.62 -24.47
CA GLY A 120 10.42 12.90 -24.59
C GLY A 120 9.56 11.69 -24.96
N GLU A 121 10.16 10.50 -25.07
CA GLU A 121 9.40 9.29 -25.38
C GLU A 121 8.72 8.69 -24.15
N ALA A 122 7.51 8.16 -24.30
CA ALA A 122 6.87 7.40 -23.23
C ALA A 122 7.61 6.06 -22.98
N LEU A 123 7.69 5.64 -21.72
CA LEU A 123 8.40 4.42 -21.33
C LEU A 123 7.84 3.16 -22.01
N GLY A 124 6.53 3.09 -22.23
CA GLY A 124 5.87 1.96 -22.88
C GLY A 124 6.43 1.67 -24.28
N PRO A 125 6.32 2.61 -25.23
CA PRO A 125 6.93 2.50 -26.56
C PRO A 125 8.43 2.20 -26.55
N VAL A 126 9.21 2.85 -25.67
CA VAL A 126 10.64 2.59 -25.54
C VAL A 126 10.90 1.12 -25.17
N MET A 127 10.17 0.60 -24.18
CA MET A 127 10.30 -0.79 -23.75
C MET A 127 9.81 -1.78 -24.79
N SER A 128 8.74 -1.48 -25.53
CA SER A 128 8.27 -2.34 -26.62
C SER A 128 9.35 -2.50 -27.69
N ARG A 129 10.00 -1.41 -28.11
CA ARG A 129 11.11 -1.47 -29.08
C ARG A 129 12.34 -2.18 -28.53
N TYR A 130 12.67 -1.96 -27.26
CA TYR A 130 13.83 -2.60 -26.63
C TYR A 130 13.67 -4.13 -26.50
N THR A 131 12.45 -4.59 -26.24
CA THR A 131 12.16 -6.02 -25.98
C THR A 131 11.62 -6.77 -27.19
N GLY A 132 11.12 -6.07 -28.20
CA GLY A 132 10.35 -6.66 -29.30
C GLY A 132 8.93 -7.10 -28.89
N ILE A 133 8.45 -6.73 -27.71
CA ILE A 133 7.13 -7.11 -27.20
C ILE A 133 6.15 -5.95 -27.41
N ASP A 134 5.19 -6.13 -28.31
CA ASP A 134 4.16 -5.12 -28.56
C ASP A 134 3.28 -4.89 -27.33
N GLU A 135 2.92 -3.62 -27.13
CA GLU A 135 2.10 -3.12 -26.03
C GLU A 135 2.52 -3.68 -24.65
N ILE A 136 3.83 -3.78 -24.40
CA ILE A 136 4.34 -4.38 -23.16
C ILE A 136 3.77 -3.74 -21.89
N GLY A 137 3.43 -2.45 -21.95
CA GLY A 137 2.75 -1.72 -20.87
C GLY A 137 1.33 -2.22 -20.54
N ARG A 138 0.67 -2.97 -21.41
CA ARG A 138 -0.63 -3.63 -21.14
C ARG A 138 -0.47 -5.08 -20.67
N LYS A 139 0.76 -5.60 -20.65
CA LYS A 139 1.14 -6.95 -20.21
C LYS A 139 1.92 -6.87 -18.88
N GLU A 140 3.02 -7.60 -18.76
CA GLU A 140 3.86 -7.62 -17.55
C GLU A 140 4.68 -6.33 -17.33
N GLY A 141 4.83 -5.48 -18.36
CA GLY A 141 5.56 -4.22 -18.31
C GLY A 141 7.07 -4.37 -18.14
N ALA A 142 7.76 -3.24 -17.97
CA ALA A 142 9.20 -3.20 -17.68
C ALA A 142 9.56 -3.99 -16.41
N ILE A 143 8.63 -4.05 -15.44
CA ILE A 143 8.78 -4.83 -14.21
C ILE A 143 8.95 -6.32 -14.54
N GLY A 144 8.09 -6.90 -15.38
CA GLY A 144 8.24 -8.30 -15.82
C GLY A 144 9.59 -8.57 -16.46
N VAL A 145 10.00 -7.71 -17.37
CA VAL A 145 11.27 -7.82 -18.09
C VAL A 145 12.46 -7.80 -17.13
N PHE A 146 12.57 -6.76 -16.31
CA PHE A 146 13.75 -6.53 -15.48
C PHE A 146 13.78 -7.37 -14.20
N THR A 147 12.68 -8.06 -13.87
CA THR A 147 12.63 -9.03 -12.76
C THR A 147 12.57 -10.48 -13.23
N ALA A 148 12.79 -10.75 -14.53
CA ALA A 148 12.70 -12.09 -15.11
C ALA A 148 11.36 -12.80 -14.76
N GLY A 149 10.25 -12.05 -14.84
CA GLY A 149 8.90 -12.51 -14.59
C GLY A 149 8.57 -12.82 -13.12
N LYS A 150 9.48 -12.56 -12.17
CA LYS A 150 9.23 -12.81 -10.74
C LYS A 150 8.23 -11.82 -10.14
N LEU A 151 8.18 -10.61 -10.70
CA LEU A 151 7.14 -9.64 -10.44
C LEU A 151 6.55 -9.21 -11.79
N THR A 152 5.29 -8.81 -11.77
CA THR A 152 4.62 -8.21 -12.92
C THR A 152 4.14 -6.81 -12.57
N ARG A 153 3.81 -6.02 -13.58
CA ARG A 153 3.12 -4.74 -13.39
C ARG A 153 1.86 -4.90 -12.53
N ALA A 154 1.05 -5.92 -12.80
CA ALA A 154 -0.16 -6.20 -12.04
C ALA A 154 0.16 -6.55 -10.58
N SER A 155 1.15 -7.40 -10.29
CA SER A 155 1.47 -7.82 -8.91
C SER A 155 2.04 -6.67 -8.06
N VAL A 156 2.82 -5.76 -8.66
CA VAL A 156 3.34 -4.58 -7.96
C VAL A 156 2.23 -3.56 -7.71
N TYR A 157 1.33 -3.37 -8.69
CA TYR A 157 0.19 -2.47 -8.53
C TYR A 157 -0.81 -2.99 -7.50
N HIS A 158 -1.03 -4.30 -7.46
CA HIS A 158 -1.91 -4.96 -6.49
C HIS A 158 -1.56 -4.55 -5.05
N GLN A 159 -0.28 -4.64 -4.67
CA GLN A 159 0.18 -4.22 -3.34
C GLN A 159 -0.08 -2.72 -3.08
N ALA A 160 0.16 -1.86 -4.07
CA ALA A 160 -0.09 -0.43 -3.93
C ALA A 160 -1.60 -0.11 -3.79
N VAL A 161 -2.47 -0.85 -4.48
CA VAL A 161 -3.93 -0.71 -4.34
C VAL A 161 -4.38 -1.14 -2.94
N ILE A 162 -3.89 -2.27 -2.43
CA ILE A 162 -4.14 -2.71 -1.05
C ILE A 162 -3.73 -1.62 -0.04
N LEU A 163 -2.53 -1.05 -0.19
CA LEU A 163 -2.06 0.02 0.67
C LEU A 163 -2.96 1.26 0.59
N ALA A 164 -3.38 1.66 -0.60
CA ALA A 164 -4.30 2.78 -0.81
C ALA A 164 -5.71 2.49 -0.26
N LEU A 165 -6.11 1.23 -0.13
CA LEU A 165 -7.38 0.83 0.48
C LEU A 165 -7.40 0.92 2.01
N SER A 166 -6.25 1.09 2.67
CA SER A 166 -6.14 1.11 4.14
C SER A 166 -7.18 2.01 4.84
N PRO A 167 -7.45 3.26 4.40
CA PRO A 167 -8.43 4.12 5.07
C PRO A 167 -9.87 3.58 5.04
N PHE A 168 -10.21 2.70 4.10
CA PHE A 168 -11.59 2.29 3.82
C PHE A 168 -12.04 1.08 4.65
N HIS A 169 -11.13 0.38 5.31
CA HIS A 169 -11.44 -0.80 6.12
C HIS A 169 -10.79 -0.75 7.53
N ASN A 170 -10.28 0.41 7.94
CA ASN A 170 -9.68 0.61 9.26
C ASN A 170 -10.30 1.84 9.95
N ALA A 171 -10.98 1.61 11.07
CA ALA A 171 -11.72 2.65 11.81
C ALA A 171 -10.84 3.83 12.28
N VAL A 172 -9.53 3.60 12.50
CA VAL A 172 -8.59 4.65 12.94
C VAL A 172 -8.45 5.79 11.92
N TYR A 173 -8.63 5.50 10.63
CA TYR A 173 -8.58 6.53 9.57
C TYR A 173 -9.89 7.30 9.43
N GLN A 174 -10.99 6.75 9.93
CA GLN A 174 -12.33 7.33 9.88
C GLN A 174 -12.60 8.21 11.11
N TRP A 175 -11.71 8.16 12.11
CA TRP A 175 -11.81 8.98 13.30
C TRP A 175 -11.31 10.40 13.02
N SER A 176 -12.24 11.30 12.71
CA SER A 176 -11.97 12.74 12.74
C SER A 176 -11.99 13.23 14.19
N PHE A 177 -10.95 13.97 14.62
CA PHE A 177 -10.93 14.72 15.88
C PHE A 177 -11.88 15.93 15.82
N SER A 178 -13.15 15.70 15.49
CA SER A 178 -14.20 16.73 15.47
C SER A 178 -15.25 16.40 16.52
N ASN A 179 -14.82 16.36 17.79
CA ASN A 179 -15.64 16.68 18.97
C ASN A 179 -14.79 16.64 20.25
N THR A 180 -13.86 17.59 20.37
CA THR A 180 -13.59 18.17 21.69
C THR A 180 -14.16 19.58 21.63
N SER A 181 -15.49 19.68 21.69
CA SER A 181 -16.11 20.92 22.12
C SER A 181 -15.48 21.25 23.47
N SER A 182 -14.79 22.37 23.52
CA SER A 182 -14.23 22.98 24.71
C SER A 182 -15.37 23.41 25.65
N SER A 183 -16.05 22.44 26.26
CA SER A 183 -16.85 22.69 27.45
C SER A 183 -15.88 22.95 28.59
N HIS A 184 -15.58 24.23 28.79
CA HIS A 184 -15.32 24.87 30.08
C HIS A 184 -14.98 23.90 31.23
N TRP A 185 -13.71 23.53 31.35
CA TRP A 185 -13.20 23.03 32.63
C TRP A 185 -12.77 24.23 33.47
N ARG A 186 -13.69 24.72 34.32
CA ARG A 186 -13.31 25.59 35.45
C ARG A 186 -12.49 24.75 36.42
N SER A 187 -11.27 25.20 36.65
CA SER A 187 -10.33 24.63 37.61
C SER A 187 -10.91 24.54 39.01
N SER A 188 -10.76 23.38 39.64
CA SER A 188 -10.39 23.31 41.05
C SER A 188 -9.83 21.91 41.31
N THR A 189 -8.59 21.88 41.80
CA THR A 189 -7.74 20.71 42.11
C THR A 189 -7.08 20.03 40.91
N GLY A 190 -5.74 20.00 40.96
CA GLY A 190 -4.87 19.72 39.82
C GLY A 190 -4.73 18.23 39.50
N ALA A 191 -4.62 17.96 38.21
CA ALA A 191 -3.82 16.89 37.63
C ALA A 191 -3.56 17.26 36.16
N ALA A 192 -2.31 17.61 35.84
CA ALA A 192 -1.87 17.87 34.49
C ALA A 192 -1.83 16.56 33.67
N PHE A 193 -2.15 16.68 32.38
CA PHE A 193 -1.72 15.83 31.26
C PHE A 193 -1.80 14.30 31.47
N ARG A 194 -2.81 13.66 30.86
CA ARG A 194 -2.68 12.26 30.42
C ARG A 194 -2.34 12.23 28.93
N LEU A 195 -1.06 12.08 28.64
CA LEU A 195 -0.61 11.33 27.47
C LEU A 195 -1.22 9.93 27.58
N LEU A 196 -1.88 9.47 26.51
CA LEU A 196 -2.46 8.14 26.44
C LEU A 196 -1.37 7.10 26.64
N ASP A 197 -1.64 6.17 27.55
CA ASP A 197 -0.80 5.01 27.85
C ASP A 197 -0.64 4.14 26.58
N PRO A 198 0.59 3.86 26.11
CA PRO A 198 0.84 3.01 24.94
C PRO A 198 0.45 1.52 25.15
N ARG A 199 -0.14 1.16 26.30
CA ARG A 199 -0.59 -0.21 26.61
C ARG A 199 -2.08 -0.46 26.41
N VAL A 200 -2.86 0.51 25.93
CA VAL A 200 -4.26 0.26 25.56
C VAL A 200 -4.31 -0.47 24.21
N ILE A 201 -4.16 -1.79 24.27
CA ILE A 201 -4.62 -2.69 23.21
C ILE A 201 -6.15 -2.53 23.16
N VAL A 202 -6.66 -2.00 22.05
CA VAL A 202 -8.09 -2.08 21.76
C VAL A 202 -8.42 -3.57 21.64
N ALA A 203 -9.09 -4.12 22.65
CA ALA A 203 -9.61 -5.47 22.59
C ALA A 203 -10.73 -5.51 21.54
N MET A 204 -10.39 -5.92 20.32
CA MET A 204 -11.39 -6.32 19.34
C MET A 204 -12.05 -7.63 19.81
N PRO A 205 -13.37 -7.81 19.67
CA PRO A 205 -13.99 -9.08 19.98
C PRO A 205 -13.43 -10.16 19.04
N ALA A 206 -12.91 -11.24 19.62
CA ALA A 206 -12.42 -12.39 18.87
C ALA A 206 -13.58 -13.02 18.06
N PRO A 207 -13.34 -13.49 16.81
CA PRO A 207 -14.32 -14.30 16.12
C PRO A 207 -14.53 -15.60 16.91
N SER A 208 -15.79 -15.89 17.24
CA SER A 208 -16.17 -17.10 17.92
C SER A 208 -15.98 -18.32 17.01
N SER A 209 -15.49 -19.40 17.64
CA SER A 209 -15.27 -20.75 17.11
C SER A 209 -14.07 -20.92 16.17
N PHE A 210 -13.00 -21.51 16.67
CA PHE A 210 -12.63 -22.91 16.36
C PHE A 210 -11.32 -23.29 17.10
N PHE A 211 -11.30 -24.55 17.54
CA PHE A 211 -10.19 -25.32 18.12
C PHE A 211 -9.93 -25.31 19.63
N ASN A 212 -10.22 -26.50 20.16
CA ASN A 212 -10.03 -27.03 21.49
C ASN A 212 -8.69 -27.79 21.53
N SER A 213 -7.74 -27.39 22.39
CA SER A 213 -6.71 -28.29 22.94
C SER A 213 -5.88 -27.61 24.03
N ARG A 214 -6.38 -27.73 25.26
CA ARG A 214 -5.69 -27.99 26.53
C ARG A 214 -4.14 -27.97 26.51
N TRP A 215 -3.53 -26.99 27.16
CA TRP A 215 -2.30 -27.14 27.95
C TRP A 215 -2.34 -26.24 29.19
N LEU A 216 -2.26 -26.87 30.35
CA LEU A 216 -2.25 -26.25 31.68
C LEU A 216 -0.90 -25.54 31.91
N ILE A 217 -0.93 -24.27 32.35
CA ILE A 217 0.24 -23.59 32.92
C ILE A 217 -0.07 -23.31 34.39
N SER A 218 0.70 -23.94 35.29
CA SER A 218 0.78 -23.60 36.71
C SER A 218 1.78 -22.47 36.92
N PRO A 219 1.54 -21.47 37.79
CA PRO A 219 2.49 -20.41 38.07
C PRO A 219 3.50 -20.86 39.13
N ARG A 220 4.80 -20.62 38.90
CA ARG A 220 5.77 -20.49 39.98
C ARG A 220 6.59 -19.20 39.80
N SER A 221 6.59 -18.47 40.90
CA SER A 221 7.33 -17.26 41.24
C SER A 221 8.85 -17.43 41.18
N SER A 222 9.57 -16.43 40.68
CA SER A 222 10.54 -15.63 41.46
C SER A 222 11.49 -14.84 40.55
N SER A 223 11.40 -13.52 40.64
CA SER A 223 12.49 -12.52 40.63
C SER A 223 13.84 -12.86 39.98
N SER A 224 14.22 -12.10 38.94
CA SER A 224 15.62 -11.73 38.70
C SER A 224 15.75 -10.43 37.90
N THR A 225 16.25 -9.40 38.57
CA THR A 225 16.70 -8.11 38.04
C THR A 225 17.80 -8.30 36.99
N ILE A 226 17.63 -7.75 35.79
CA ILE A 226 18.68 -7.71 34.76
C ILE A 226 19.49 -6.42 34.95
N ARG A 227 20.75 -6.55 35.39
CA ARG A 227 21.78 -5.51 35.29
C ARG A 227 22.32 -5.48 33.86
N THR A 228 22.27 -4.33 33.20
CA THR A 228 22.96 -4.10 31.92
C THR A 228 24.45 -3.84 32.18
N ARG A 229 25.31 -4.69 31.63
CA ARG A 229 26.75 -4.44 31.48
C ARG A 229 26.99 -4.06 30.02
N VAL A 230 27.48 -2.86 29.76
CA VAL A 230 27.96 -2.42 28.45
C VAL A 230 29.35 -3.03 28.23
N PRO A 231 29.60 -3.84 27.19
CA PRO A 231 30.95 -4.27 26.85
C PRO A 231 31.57 -3.33 25.81
N ASN A 232 32.82 -2.97 26.09
CA ASN A 232 33.72 -2.20 25.23
C ASN A 232 34.12 -2.97 23.96
N ALA A 233 34.55 -2.20 22.96
CA ALA A 233 34.91 -2.64 21.61
C ALA A 233 36.02 -3.70 21.54
N SER A 234 36.05 -4.40 20.40
CA SER A 234 36.99 -5.44 19.93
C SER A 234 36.63 -6.90 20.29
N ARG A 235 35.74 -7.50 19.47
CA ARG A 235 35.81 -8.87 18.93
C ARG A 235 34.57 -9.14 18.06
N SER A 236 34.80 -9.82 16.94
CA SER A 236 33.82 -10.20 15.92
C SER A 236 32.58 -10.88 16.51
N SER A 237 31.42 -10.25 16.35
CA SER A 237 30.14 -10.76 16.84
C SER A 237 29.45 -11.57 15.74
N GLY A 238 29.64 -12.89 15.75
CA GLY A 238 28.84 -13.84 14.97
C GLY A 238 27.44 -14.01 15.58
N VAL A 239 26.41 -13.96 14.74
CA VAL A 239 25.01 -14.20 15.14
C VAL A 239 24.75 -15.71 15.16
N SER A 240 24.27 -16.25 16.28
CA SER A 240 23.89 -17.66 16.41
C SER A 240 22.37 -17.79 16.46
N ILE A 241 21.78 -18.53 15.53
CA ILE A 241 20.33 -18.81 15.48
C ILE A 241 20.09 -20.27 15.85
N ARG A 242 19.13 -20.50 16.75
CA ARG A 242 18.77 -21.84 17.25
C ARG A 242 17.59 -22.39 16.44
N PHE A 243 17.76 -23.56 15.83
CA PHE A 243 16.68 -24.27 15.13
C PHE A 243 16.00 -25.27 16.07
N ASN A 244 14.72 -25.56 15.80
CA ASN A 244 13.80 -26.29 16.69
C ASN A 244 14.20 -27.74 17.02
N ASN A 245 15.31 -28.25 16.46
CA ASN A 245 15.86 -29.58 16.72
C ASN A 245 17.09 -29.56 17.65
N GLY A 246 17.33 -28.46 18.37
CA GLY A 246 18.30 -28.41 19.48
C GLY A 246 19.78 -28.38 19.10
N LYS A 247 20.14 -28.36 17.81
CA LYS A 247 21.53 -28.21 17.35
C LYS A 247 21.89 -26.75 17.09
N TRP A 248 23.02 -26.31 17.63
CA TRP A 248 23.61 -25.00 17.38
C TRP A 248 24.47 -25.03 16.11
N ARG A 249 24.40 -23.98 15.30
CA ARG A 249 25.35 -23.72 14.21
C ARG A 249 25.82 -22.28 14.27
N SER A 250 27.13 -22.10 14.24
CA SER A 250 27.78 -20.80 14.15
C SER A 250 28.05 -20.47 12.69
N PHE A 251 27.75 -19.25 12.26
CA PHE A 251 28.23 -18.69 11.00
C PHE A 251 29.31 -17.65 11.34
N TRP A 252 30.46 -17.76 10.68
CA TRP A 252 31.58 -16.80 10.78
C TRP A 252 31.36 -15.65 9.81
#